data_AF-A0A3C1B8Q6-F1
#
_entry.id   AF-A0A3C1B8Q6-F1
#
_cell.length_a   1.000
_cell.length_b   1.000
_cell.length_c   1.000
_cell.angle_alpha   90.00
_cell.angle_beta   90.00
_cell.angle_gamma   90.00
#
_symmetry.space_group_name_H-M   'P 1'
#
loop_
_entity.id
_entity.type
_entity.pdbx_description
1 polymer ?
#
loop_
_entity_poly.entity_id
_entity_poly.type
_entity_poly.pdbx_seq_one_letter_code
_entity_poly.pdbx_strand_id
1 'polypeptide(L)'
;TPEIEQERRVAMFDLLEQNNFVLPARGQRDIAPGPYRVRLSIKEKRLVFDVDTETQVKVAEFHLSLSPFRQVVKDYWAICESYYDAVKHMPPSQIETVDMARRGIHNEGARILSERLVDKAEIDNDTARRLFTLICVLHFGGE
;
A
#
# COMPACT_ATOMS: atom_id res chain seq x y z
N THR A 1 1.42 16.78 2.47
CA THR A 1 2.55 17.64 2.87
C THR A 1 3.80 17.20 2.11
N PRO A 2 4.92 17.95 2.13
CA PRO A 2 6.18 17.52 1.50
C PRO A 2 6.65 16.12 1.92
N GLU A 3 6.39 15.76 3.18
CA GLU A 3 6.78 14.49 3.76
C GLU A 3 5.94 13.31 3.24
N ILE A 4 4.63 13.50 3.13
CA ILE A 4 3.72 12.49 2.53
C ILE A 4 4.08 12.25 1.06
N GLU A 5 4.43 13.30 0.33
CA GLU A 5 4.91 13.17 -1.05
C GLU A 5 6.26 12.45 -1.13
N GLN A 6 7.12 12.60 -0.12
CA GLN A 6 8.36 11.83 -0.02
C GLN A 6 8.09 10.35 0.23
N GLU A 7 7.20 10.01 1.17
CA GLU A 7 6.82 8.61 1.43
C GLU A 7 6.22 7.96 0.18
N ARG A 8 5.39 8.70 -0.55
CA ARG A 8 4.85 8.25 -1.85
C ARG A 8 5.96 7.97 -2.86
N ARG A 9 6.91 8.89 -3.04
CA ARG A 9 8.02 8.71 -3.99
C ARG A 9 8.87 7.49 -3.65
N VAL A 10 9.20 7.31 -2.37
CA VAL A 10 9.99 6.15 -1.91
C VAL A 10 9.22 4.85 -2.15
N ALA A 11 7.95 4.77 -1.75
CA ALA A 11 7.15 3.56 -1.95
C ALA A 11 6.95 3.22 -3.45
N MET A 12 6.75 4.24 -4.30
CA MET A 12 6.67 4.05 -5.75
C MET A 12 7.98 3.55 -6.34
N PHE A 13 9.11 4.15 -5.95
CA PHE A 13 10.44 3.74 -6.41
C PHE A 13 10.71 2.29 -6.02
N ASP A 14 10.51 1.94 -4.75
CA ASP A 14 10.77 0.58 -4.26
C ASP A 14 9.87 -0.47 -4.92
N LEU A 15 8.61 -0.13 -5.23
CA LEU A 15 7.71 -1.03 -5.98
C LEU A 15 8.18 -1.25 -7.40
N LEU A 16 8.66 -0.21 -8.08
CA LEU A 16 9.15 -0.31 -9.45
C LEU A 16 10.46 -1.11 -9.53
N GLU A 17 11.33 -0.96 -8.52
CA GLU A 17 12.58 -1.72 -8.42
C GLU A 17 12.33 -3.19 -8.07
N GLN A 18 11.45 -3.46 -7.12
CA GLN A 18 11.18 -4.82 -6.66
C GLN A 18 9.74 -4.98 -6.16
N ASN A 19 8.99 -5.90 -6.76
CA ASN A 19 7.68 -6.31 -6.28
C ASN A 19 7.38 -7.75 -6.69
N ASN A 20 6.39 -8.33 -6.01
CA ASN A 20 5.71 -9.53 -6.44
C ASN A 20 4.21 -9.21 -6.52
N PHE A 21 3.65 -9.25 -7.73
CA PHE A 21 2.22 -9.06 -7.96
C PHE A 21 1.75 -10.03 -9.03
N VAL A 22 1.10 -11.11 -8.59
CA VAL A 22 0.62 -12.18 -9.47
C VAL A 22 -0.89 -12.25 -9.39
N LEU A 23 -1.55 -12.28 -10.54
CA LEU A 23 -2.99 -12.52 -10.59
C LEU A 23 -3.23 -14.04 -10.62
N PRO A 24 -4.08 -14.59 -9.73
CA PRO A 24 -4.39 -16.01 -9.72
C PRO A 24 -5.23 -16.37 -10.95
N ALA A 25 -5.00 -17.54 -11.53
CA ALA A 25 -5.79 -18.03 -12.66
C ALA A 25 -7.29 -18.04 -12.34
N ARG A 26 -8.11 -17.46 -13.23
CA ARG A 26 -9.57 -17.43 -13.08
C ARG A 26 -10.23 -18.44 -14.02
N GLY A 27 -10.61 -19.60 -13.49
CA GLY A 27 -11.25 -20.67 -14.26
C GLY A 27 -10.30 -21.30 -15.29
N GLN A 28 -10.77 -21.54 -16.51
CA GLN A 28 -9.99 -22.15 -17.60
C GLN A 28 -9.27 -21.12 -18.50
N ARG A 29 -9.24 -19.84 -18.14
CA ARG A 29 -8.59 -18.81 -18.95
C ARG A 29 -7.22 -18.48 -18.36
N ASP A 30 -6.20 -18.67 -19.18
CA ASP A 30 -4.86 -18.17 -18.90
C ASP A 30 -4.91 -16.65 -18.77
N ILE A 31 -4.35 -16.13 -17.68
CA ILE A 31 -4.15 -14.70 -17.49
C ILE A 31 -2.86 -14.33 -18.21
N ALA A 32 -2.92 -13.29 -19.04
CA ALA A 32 -1.74 -12.77 -19.71
C ALA A 32 -0.66 -12.45 -18.66
N PRO A 33 0.55 -13.02 -18.77
CA PRO A 33 1.60 -12.76 -17.79
C PRO A 33 1.97 -11.27 -17.77
N GLY A 34 2.43 -10.80 -16.61
CA GLY A 34 2.91 -9.43 -16.45
C GLY A 34 4.17 -9.13 -17.29
N PRO A 35 4.69 -7.88 -17.23
CA PRO A 35 4.39 -6.87 -16.24
C PRO A 35 3.01 -6.21 -16.40
N TYR A 36 2.41 -5.86 -15.27
CA TYR A 36 1.10 -5.21 -15.23
C TYR A 36 1.24 -3.72 -14.93
N ARG A 37 0.29 -2.94 -15.44
CA ARG A 37 0.02 -1.57 -15.01
C ARG A 37 -1.05 -1.63 -13.93
N VAL A 38 -0.66 -1.41 -12.68
CA VAL A 38 -1.59 -1.37 -11.53
C VAL A 38 -1.89 0.09 -11.18
N ARG A 39 -3.17 0.46 -11.25
CA ARG A 39 -3.66 1.77 -10.81
C ARG A 39 -4.46 1.60 -9.52
N LEU A 40 -4.04 2.31 -8.48
CA LEU A 40 -4.76 2.43 -7.21
C LEU A 40 -5.61 3.70 -7.21
N SER A 41 -6.87 3.59 -6.77
CA SER A 41 -7.74 4.75 -6.59
C SER A 41 -8.79 4.50 -5.52
N ILE A 42 -9.43 5.56 -5.02
CA ILE A 42 -10.60 5.46 -4.14
C ILE A 42 -11.85 5.83 -4.94
N LYS A 43 -12.85 4.95 -4.95
CA LYS A 43 -14.19 5.20 -5.53
C LYS A 43 -15.24 4.74 -4.55
N GLU A 44 -16.22 5.60 -4.24
CA GLU A 44 -17.35 5.25 -3.33
C GLU A 44 -16.89 4.60 -2.01
N LYS A 45 -15.84 5.15 -1.38
CA LYS A 45 -15.23 4.62 -0.15
C LYS A 45 -14.66 3.19 -0.27
N ARG A 46 -14.33 2.75 -1.48
CA ARG A 46 -13.63 1.49 -1.78
C ARG A 46 -12.27 1.78 -2.40
N LEU A 47 -11.29 0.95 -2.04
CA LEU A 47 -10.01 0.91 -2.71
C LEU A 47 -10.14 0.08 -3.97
N VAL A 48 -9.83 0.68 -5.11
CA VAL A 48 -9.91 0.05 -6.43
C VAL A 48 -8.51 -0.26 -6.92
N PHE A 49 -8.28 -1.53 -7.24
CA PHE A 49 -7.17 -1.98 -8.05
C PHE A 49 -7.66 -2.17 -9.47
N ASP A 50 -7.11 -1.37 -10.37
CA ASP A 50 -7.35 -1.44 -11.80
C ASP A 50 -6.05 -1.95 -12.46
N VAL A 51 -6.13 -3.12 -13.11
CA VAL A 51 -4.97 -3.85 -13.59
C VAL A 51 -5.08 -4.07 -15.09
N ASP A 52 -4.14 -3.47 -15.81
CA ASP A 52 -3.98 -3.62 -17.26
C ASP A 52 -2.66 -4.33 -17.59
N THR A 53 -2.55 -4.87 -18.79
CA THR A 53 -1.26 -5.23 -19.38
C THR A 53 -0.43 -3.98 -19.65
N GLU A 54 0.85 -4.17 -19.97
CA GLU A 54 1.70 -3.08 -20.45
C GLU A 54 1.12 -2.35 -21.68
N THR A 55 0.44 -3.08 -22.56
CA THR A 55 -0.27 -2.58 -23.74
C THR A 55 -1.66 -1.98 -23.44
N GLN A 56 -1.97 -1.72 -22.16
CA GLN A 56 -3.23 -1.12 -21.69
C GLN A 56 -4.48 -1.97 -21.98
N VAL A 57 -4.31 -3.29 -22.06
CA VAL A 57 -5.45 -4.22 -22.16
C VAL A 57 -5.89 -4.59 -20.76
N LYS A 58 -7.18 -4.40 -20.47
CA LYS A 58 -7.76 -4.71 -19.16
C LYS A 58 -7.60 -6.18 -18.81
N VAL A 59 -7.00 -6.47 -17.66
CA VAL A 59 -6.80 -7.84 -17.15
C VAL A 59 -7.72 -8.12 -15.96
N ALA A 60 -7.76 -7.20 -15.01
CA ALA A 60 -8.59 -7.36 -13.82
C ALA A 60 -9.01 -6.00 -13.24
N GLU A 61 -10.14 -6.02 -12.53
CA GLU A 61 -10.50 -4.96 -11.60
C GLU A 61 -11.07 -5.61 -10.36
N PHE A 62 -10.67 -5.12 -9.20
CA PHE A 62 -11.29 -5.54 -7.95
C PHE A 62 -11.31 -4.42 -6.93
N HIS A 63 -12.37 -4.43 -6.12
CA HIS A 63 -12.65 -3.38 -5.14
C HIS A 63 -12.56 -3.98 -3.75
N LEU A 64 -11.85 -3.29 -2.86
CA LEU A 64 -11.71 -3.64 -1.46
C LEU A 64 -12.47 -2.62 -0.62
N SER A 65 -13.22 -3.10 0.38
CA SER A 65 -13.78 -2.22 1.42
C SER A 65 -12.63 -1.55 2.16
N LEU A 66 -12.72 -0.23 2.38
CA LEU A 66 -11.77 0.50 3.22
C LEU A 66 -12.02 0.30 4.72
N SER A 67 -13.16 -0.26 5.11
CA SER A 67 -13.54 -0.38 6.53
C SER A 67 -12.50 -1.14 7.37
N PRO A 68 -11.92 -2.27 6.91
CA PRO A 68 -10.86 -2.98 7.65
C PRO A 68 -9.58 -2.16 7.85
N PHE A 69 -9.30 -1.17 7.00
CA PHE A 69 -8.09 -0.35 7.07
C PHE A 69 -8.24 0.86 7.99
N ARG A 70 -9.46 1.21 8.42
CA ARG A 70 -9.74 2.49 9.09
C ARG A 70 -8.86 2.74 10.31
N GLN A 71 -8.69 1.75 11.17
CA GLN A 71 -7.90 1.90 12.39
C GLN A 71 -6.41 2.03 12.07
N VAL A 72 -5.85 1.11 11.28
CA VAL A 72 -4.42 1.13 10.95
C VAL A 72 -4.00 2.37 10.14
N VAL A 73 -4.89 2.92 9.30
CA VAL A 73 -4.67 4.19 8.61
C VAL A 73 -4.65 5.36 9.59
N LYS A 74 -5.55 5.38 10.59
CA LYS A 74 -5.52 6.40 11.65
C LYS A 74 -4.21 6.31 12.45
N ASP A 75 -3.79 5.11 12.81
CA ASP A 75 -2.55 4.89 13.55
C ASP A 75 -1.32 5.28 12.72
N TYR A 76 -1.35 5.03 11.41
CA TYR A 76 -0.33 5.48 10.46
C TYR A 76 -0.14 7.01 10.49
N TRP A 77 -1.23 7.78 10.50
CA TRP A 77 -1.12 9.23 10.56
C TRP A 77 -0.52 9.72 11.87
N ALA A 78 -0.97 9.15 12.99
CA ALA A 78 -0.46 9.52 14.31
C ALA A 78 1.04 9.18 14.45
N ILE A 79 1.50 8.05 13.92
CA ILE A 79 2.92 7.67 14.01
C ILE A 79 3.79 8.49 13.07
N CYS A 80 3.29 8.88 11.87
CA CYS A 80 4.05 9.75 10.97
C CYS A 80 4.28 11.13 11.62
N GLU A 81 3.24 11.72 12.21
CA GLU A 81 3.37 12.98 12.97
C GLU A 81 4.40 12.85 14.11
N SER A 82 4.29 11.78 14.91
CA SER A 82 5.20 11.49 16.01
C SER A 82 6.64 11.29 15.54
N TYR A 83 6.84 10.61 14.41
CA TYR A 83 8.16 10.38 13.81
C TYR A 83 8.80 11.69 13.33
N TYR A 84 8.04 12.54 12.66
CA TYR A 84 8.56 13.82 12.20
C TYR A 84 8.92 14.76 13.34
N ASP A 85 8.15 14.74 14.43
CA ASP A 85 8.49 15.49 15.64
C ASP A 85 9.76 14.92 16.31
N ALA A 86 9.84 13.59 16.45
CA ALA A 86 10.97 12.91 17.06
C ALA A 86 12.29 13.17 16.32
N VAL A 87 12.30 13.07 14.98
CA VAL A 87 13.52 13.32 14.18
C VAL A 87 14.02 14.76 14.31
N LYS A 88 13.14 15.73 14.61
CA LYS A 88 13.50 17.14 14.79
C LYS A 88 13.98 17.46 16.21
N HIS A 89 13.45 16.77 17.22
CA HIS A 89 13.56 17.23 18.62
C HIS A 89 14.09 16.18 19.61
N MET A 90 14.18 14.90 19.24
CA MET A 90 14.50 13.81 20.17
C MET A 90 15.90 13.20 19.95
N PRO A 91 16.52 12.63 20.99
CA PRO A 91 17.76 11.87 20.86
C PRO A 91 17.55 10.56 20.08
N PRO A 92 18.59 10.01 19.41
CA PRO A 92 18.47 8.83 18.54
C PRO A 92 17.80 7.60 19.17
N SER A 93 18.06 7.33 20.45
CA SER A 93 17.47 6.18 21.16
C SER A 93 15.94 6.24 21.28
N GLN A 94 15.36 7.44 21.31
CA GLN A 94 13.91 7.61 21.33
C GLN A 94 13.31 7.49 19.92
N ILE A 95 14.06 7.89 18.88
CA ILE A 95 13.68 7.72 17.47
C ILE A 95 13.55 6.23 17.14
N GLU A 96 14.45 5.38 17.62
CA GLU A 96 14.39 3.92 17.40
C GLU A 96 13.09 3.29 17.89
N THR A 97 12.56 3.78 19.02
CA THR A 97 11.28 3.29 19.58
C THR A 97 10.11 3.67 18.67
N VAL A 98 10.10 4.89 18.15
CA VAL A 98 9.10 5.37 17.19
C VAL A 98 9.21 4.58 15.88
N ASP A 99 10.42 4.29 15.42
CA ASP A 99 10.68 3.49 14.22
C ASP A 99 10.15 2.06 14.36
N MET A 100 10.31 1.44 15.53
CA MET A 100 9.75 0.12 15.80
C MET A 100 8.22 0.15 15.73
N ALA A 101 7.57 1.14 16.34
CA ALA A 101 6.12 1.30 16.29
C ALA A 101 5.61 1.54 14.85
N ARG A 102 6.32 2.39 14.09
CA ARG A 102 6.03 2.65 12.67
C ARG A 102 6.11 1.37 11.84
N ARG A 103 7.16 0.56 12.01
CA ARG A 103 7.27 -0.76 11.35
C ARG A 103 6.09 -1.68 11.72
N GLY A 104 5.67 -1.68 12.98
CA GLY A 104 4.50 -2.42 13.43
C GLY A 104 3.23 -2.05 12.67
N ILE A 105 2.98 -0.76 12.46
CA ILE A 105 1.81 -0.25 11.72
C ILE A 105 1.86 -0.66 10.25
N HIS A 106 3.02 -0.55 9.59
CA HIS A 106 3.17 -1.01 8.21
C HIS A 106 2.94 -2.53 8.09
N ASN A 107 3.45 -3.32 9.02
CA ASN A 107 3.26 -4.77 9.02
C ASN A 107 1.79 -5.16 9.20
N GLU A 108 1.07 -4.47 10.09
CA GLU A 108 -0.36 -4.70 10.28
C GLU A 108 -1.17 -4.29 9.04
N GLY A 109 -0.86 -3.14 8.45
CA GLY A 109 -1.50 -2.69 7.21
C GLY A 109 -1.25 -3.65 6.04
N ALA A 110 -0.02 -4.15 5.91
CA ALA A 110 0.36 -5.16 4.94
C ALA A 110 -0.39 -6.48 5.15
N ARG A 111 -0.50 -6.96 6.40
CA ARG A 111 -1.26 -8.17 6.73
C ARG A 111 -2.73 -8.04 6.32
N ILE A 112 -3.38 -6.95 6.71
CA ILE A 112 -4.77 -6.67 6.31
C ILE A 112 -4.87 -6.66 4.78
N LEU A 113 -3.97 -5.97 4.09
CA LEU A 113 -3.99 -5.92 2.62
C LEU A 113 -3.88 -7.31 1.98
N SER A 114 -2.91 -8.11 2.41
CA SER A 114 -2.73 -9.49 1.92
C SER A 114 -3.99 -10.34 2.15
N GLU A 115 -4.61 -10.26 3.32
CA GLU A 115 -5.87 -10.97 3.63
C GLU A 115 -7.03 -10.52 2.73
N ARG A 116 -7.11 -9.22 2.40
CA ARG A 116 -8.14 -8.69 1.50
C ARG A 116 -7.89 -9.06 0.03
N LEU A 117 -6.66 -9.40 -0.32
CA LEU A 117 -6.24 -9.77 -1.68
C LEU A 117 -6.28 -11.27 -1.95
N VAL A 118 -6.59 -12.11 -0.96
CA VAL A 118 -6.83 -13.54 -1.16
C VAL A 118 -7.79 -13.75 -2.34
N ASP A 119 -7.41 -14.64 -3.26
CA ASP A 119 -8.07 -14.96 -4.53
C ASP A 119 -8.17 -13.80 -5.55
N LYS A 120 -7.49 -12.67 -5.31
CA LYS A 120 -7.48 -11.49 -6.20
C LYS A 120 -6.10 -11.19 -6.76
N ALA A 121 -5.09 -11.23 -5.90
CA ALA A 121 -3.69 -11.07 -6.23
C ALA A 121 -2.82 -11.72 -5.16
N GLU A 122 -1.77 -12.41 -5.56
CA GLU A 122 -0.70 -12.86 -4.68
C GLU A 122 0.38 -11.77 -4.64
N ILE A 123 0.74 -11.35 -3.43
CA ILE A 123 1.78 -10.36 -3.18
C ILE A 123 2.65 -10.81 -2.00
N ASP A 124 3.93 -10.46 -2.04
CA ASP A 124 4.82 -10.65 -0.89
C ASP A 124 4.64 -9.54 0.16
N ASN A 125 5.25 -9.72 1.33
CA ASN A 125 5.10 -8.80 2.45
C ASN A 125 5.71 -7.41 2.18
N ASP A 126 6.82 -7.33 1.45
CA ASP A 126 7.45 -6.06 1.08
C ASP A 126 6.57 -5.27 0.12
N THR A 127 6.01 -5.92 -0.90
CA THR A 127 5.03 -5.36 -1.83
C THR A 127 3.79 -4.90 -1.08
N ALA A 128 3.27 -5.71 -0.17
CA ALA A 128 2.11 -5.35 0.66
C ALA A 128 2.37 -4.11 1.52
N ARG A 129 3.55 -3.98 2.15
CA ARG A 129 3.93 -2.79 2.93
C ARG A 129 3.99 -1.54 2.05
N ARG A 130 4.60 -1.62 0.87
CA ARG A 130 4.72 -0.48 -0.05
C ARG A 130 3.37 -0.07 -0.64
N LEU A 131 2.54 -1.04 -1.02
CA LEU A 131 1.16 -0.78 -1.44
C LEU A 131 0.33 -0.14 -0.31
N PHE A 132 0.48 -0.63 0.93
CA PHE A 132 -0.18 -0.02 2.09
C PHE A 132 0.23 1.45 2.28
N THR A 133 1.52 1.79 2.15
CA THR A 133 1.97 3.19 2.17
C THR A 133 1.23 4.03 1.12
N LEU A 134 1.14 3.55 -0.13
CA LEU A 134 0.41 4.26 -1.18
C LEU A 134 -1.09 4.39 -0.87
N ILE A 135 -1.70 3.39 -0.25
CA ILE A 135 -3.11 3.43 0.18
C ILE A 135 -3.33 4.51 1.24
N CYS A 136 -2.43 4.62 2.23
CA CYS A 136 -2.48 5.71 3.20
C CYS A 136 -2.38 7.06 2.49
N VAL A 137 -1.38 7.26 1.63
CA VAL A 137 -1.22 8.51 0.86
C VAL A 137 -2.48 8.86 0.06
N LEU A 138 -3.11 7.89 -0.61
CA LEU A 138 -4.35 8.10 -1.36
C LEU A 138 -5.53 8.49 -0.47
N HIS A 139 -5.59 7.95 0.75
CA HIS A 139 -6.63 8.30 1.72
C HIS A 139 -6.49 9.75 2.23
N PHE A 140 -5.26 10.26 2.32
CA PHE A 140 -4.99 11.65 2.74
C PHE A 140 -5.46 12.69 1.73
N GLY A 141 -5.29 12.42 0.43
CA GLY A 141 -5.61 13.36 -0.64
C GLY A 141 -7.02 13.22 -1.22
N GLY A 142 -7.85 12.35 -0.64
CA GLY A 142 -9.18 12.00 -1.15
C GLY A 142 -10.35 12.69 -0.44
N GLU A 143 -10.08 13.72 0.38
CA GLU A 143 -11.08 14.64 0.93
C GLU A 143 -11.40 15.80 -0.03
#